data_AF-A0A520KZ00-F1
#
_entry.id   AF-A0A520KZ00-F1
#
_cell.length_a   1.000
_cell.length_b   1.000
_cell.length_c   1.000
_cell.angle_alpha   90.00
_cell.angle_beta   90.00
_cell.angle_gamma   90.00
#
_symmetry.space_group_name_H-M   'P 1'
#
loop_
_entity.id
_entity.type
_entity.pdbx_description
1 polymer ?
#
loop_
_entity_poly.entity_id
_entity_poly.type
_entity_poly.pdbx_seq_one_letter_code
_entity_poly.pdbx_strand_id
1 'polypeptide(L)'
;NVTPQKIEVTFYPRNIMGVSVPAIEVSDTERNLLERGYGIIETSSKLDDAAKNFESAIKRLVRLAEVEGTVRRLGEEVEKTKRRVNALEYVMLPRLSATVRYITMRLEEMERENVPRLKKIKAILEAKKIEKATA
;
A
#
# COMPACT_ATOMS: atom_id res chain seq x y z
N ASN A 1 29.72 -38.76 17.37
CA ASN A 1 29.67 -37.80 16.24
C ASN A 1 28.22 -37.49 15.94
N VAL A 2 27.71 -36.37 16.46
CA VAL A 2 26.35 -35.90 16.14
C VAL A 2 26.49 -35.02 14.90
N THR A 3 26.11 -35.54 13.74
CA THR A 3 26.13 -34.77 12.48
C THR A 3 25.01 -33.73 12.53
N PRO A 4 25.29 -32.41 12.45
CA PRO A 4 24.24 -31.41 12.39
C PRO A 4 23.52 -31.53 11.05
N GLN A 5 22.32 -32.11 11.06
CA GLN A 5 21.52 -32.28 9.85
C GLN A 5 20.78 -30.98 9.53
N LYS A 6 20.93 -30.51 8.29
CA LYS A 6 20.41 -29.23 7.81
C LYS A 6 18.90 -29.36 7.55
N ILE A 7 18.11 -28.44 8.09
CA ILE A 7 16.70 -28.27 7.71
C ILE A 7 16.68 -27.38 6.48
N GLU A 8 16.20 -27.90 5.36
CA GLU A 8 16.03 -27.12 4.15
C GLU A 8 14.72 -26.36 4.22
N VAL A 9 14.80 -25.03 4.09
CA VAL A 9 13.65 -24.13 4.11
C VAL A 9 13.55 -23.48 2.76
N THR A 10 12.39 -23.63 2.11
CA THR A 10 12.12 -23.03 0.80
C THR A 10 11.20 -21.83 0.97
N PHE A 11 11.53 -20.75 0.27
CA PHE A 11 10.80 -19.48 0.31
C PHE A 11 10.12 -19.23 -1.03
N TYR A 12 8.82 -18.96 -0.99
CA TYR A 12 8.03 -18.62 -2.17
C TYR A 12 7.38 -17.24 -2.00
N PRO A 13 7.51 -16.33 -2.97
CA PRO A 13 6.78 -15.07 -2.92
C PRO A 13 5.30 -15.32 -3.24
N ARG A 14 4.41 -14.89 -2.34
CA ARG A 14 2.96 -14.89 -2.55
C ARG A 14 2.47 -13.45 -2.57
N ASN A 15 1.59 -13.11 -3.51
CA ASN A 15 1.01 -11.77 -3.57
C ASN A 15 -0.34 -11.72 -2.87
N ILE A 16 -0.50 -10.79 -1.93
CA ILE A 16 -1.76 -10.50 -1.23
C ILE A 16 -1.95 -8.98 -1.23
N MET A 17 -3.06 -8.49 -1.78
CA MET A 17 -3.39 -7.05 -1.86
C MET A 17 -2.28 -6.20 -2.52
N GLY A 18 -1.58 -6.76 -3.51
CA GLY A 18 -0.47 -6.07 -4.19
C GLY A 18 0.86 -6.06 -3.41
N VAL A 19 0.90 -6.65 -2.22
CA VAL A 19 2.11 -6.81 -1.40
C VAL A 19 2.66 -8.21 -1.57
N SER A 20 3.95 -8.32 -1.88
CA SER A 20 4.67 -9.60 -1.93
C SER A 20 5.05 -10.03 -0.52
N VAL A 21 4.43 -11.11 -0.04
CA VAL A 21 4.66 -11.71 1.27
C VAL A 21 5.39 -13.05 1.11
N PRO A 22 6.34 -13.39 1.99
CA PRO A 22 7.07 -14.65 1.88
C PRO A 22 6.21 -15.78 2.47
N ALA A 23 5.96 -16.80 1.67
CA ALA A 23 5.44 -18.09 2.12
C ALA A 23 6.62 -19.02 2.37
N ILE A 24 6.55 -19.82 3.44
CA ILE A 24 7.64 -20.70 3.86
C ILE A 24 7.14 -22.14 3.83
N GLU A 25 7.79 -22.99 3.05
CA GLU A 25 7.56 -24.43 3.06
C GLU A 25 8.76 -25.13 3.72
N VAL A 26 8.49 -25.93 4.74
CA VAL A 26 9.48 -26.73 5.47
C VAL A 26 9.33 -28.17 5.01
N SER A 27 10.40 -28.74 4.44
CA SER A 27 10.46 -30.17 4.15
C SER A 27 10.45 -30.97 5.46
N ASP A 28 9.91 -32.18 5.40
CA ASP A 28 9.41 -32.91 6.57
C ASP A 28 10.41 -32.96 7.73
N THR A 29 9.99 -32.45 8.89
CA THR A 29 10.82 -32.32 10.10
C THR A 29 10.67 -33.53 11.03
N GLU A 30 9.85 -34.52 10.66
CA GLU A 30 9.67 -35.75 11.42
C GLU A 30 10.88 -36.67 11.20
N ARG A 31 11.77 -36.71 12.18
CA ARG A 31 12.97 -37.55 12.13
C ARG A 31 12.60 -38.98 12.48
N ASN A 32 13.10 -39.96 11.72
CA ASN A 32 13.06 -41.35 12.16
C ASN A 32 13.93 -41.53 13.43
N LEU A 33 13.58 -42.50 14.29
CA LEU A 33 14.29 -42.77 15.56
C LEU A 33 15.81 -42.97 15.37
N LEU A 34 16.22 -43.49 14.21
CA LEU A 34 17.62 -43.71 13.82
C LEU A 34 18.34 -42.45 13.30
N GLU A 35 17.60 -41.46 12.78
CA GLU A 35 18.13 -40.21 12.23
C GLU A 35 18.35 -39.14 13.31
N ARG A 36 17.81 -39.35 14.51
CA ARG A 36 17.98 -38.42 15.65
C ARG A 36 19.40 -38.42 16.23
N GLY A 37 20.28 -39.34 15.79
CA GLY A 37 21.72 -39.30 16.04
C GLY A 37 22.15 -39.61 17.48
N TYR A 38 21.24 -40.07 18.33
CA TYR A 38 21.52 -40.55 19.69
C TYR A 38 21.39 -42.09 19.78
N GLY A 39 22.15 -42.70 20.69
CA GLY A 39 22.17 -44.16 20.85
C GLY A 39 20.88 -44.69 21.48
N ILE A 40 20.16 -45.55 20.76
CA ILE A 40 18.88 -46.15 21.21
C ILE A 40 19.04 -46.96 22.51
N ILE A 41 20.24 -47.51 22.75
CA ILE A 41 20.54 -48.40 23.88
C ILE A 41 20.66 -47.66 25.22
N GLU A 42 21.14 -46.41 25.23
CA GLU A 42 21.41 -45.64 26.46
C GLU A 42 20.39 -44.52 26.72
N THR A 43 19.46 -44.29 25.80
CA THR A 43 18.58 -43.11 25.84
C THR A 43 17.27 -43.38 26.59
N SER A 44 16.89 -42.46 27.47
CA SER A 44 15.61 -42.48 28.19
C SER A 44 14.43 -42.11 27.30
N SER A 45 13.26 -42.73 27.50
CA SER A 45 12.01 -42.39 26.80
C SER A 45 11.64 -40.90 26.88
N LYS A 46 12.00 -40.23 27.98
CA LYS A 46 11.78 -38.78 28.15
C LYS A 46 12.54 -37.93 27.14
N LEU A 47 13.71 -38.38 26.68
CA LEU A 47 14.50 -37.67 25.67
C LEU A 47 13.87 -37.79 24.29
N ASP A 48 13.22 -38.92 24.00
CA ASP A 48 12.47 -39.11 22.75
C ASP A 48 11.24 -38.19 22.68
N ASP A 49 10.48 -38.10 23.78
CA ASP A 49 9.35 -37.17 23.90
C ASP A 49 9.80 -35.71 23.77
N ALA A 50 10.92 -35.34 24.39
CA ALA A 50 11.49 -34.00 24.29
C ALA A 50 11.92 -33.68 22.84
N ALA A 51 12.57 -34.62 22.14
CA ALA A 51 12.97 -34.46 20.75
C ALA A 51 11.76 -34.27 19.83
N LYS A 52 10.70 -35.08 20.01
CA LYS A 52 9.46 -34.96 19.23
C LYS A 52 8.75 -33.62 19.48
N ASN A 53 8.68 -33.18 20.73
CA ASN A 53 8.11 -31.87 21.06
C ASN A 53 8.92 -30.72 20.47
N PHE A 54 10.24 -30.84 20.43
CA PHE A 54 11.13 -29.86 19.82
C PHE A 54 10.94 -29.75 18.31
N GLU A 55 10.83 -30.88 17.59
CA GLU A 55 10.52 -30.92 16.16
C GLU A 55 9.16 -30.25 15.86
N SER A 56 8.13 -30.55 16.65
CA SER A 56 6.82 -29.87 16.53
C SER A 56 6.90 -28.37 16.85
N ALA A 57 7.69 -27.97 17.85
CA ALA A 57 7.86 -26.56 18.20
C ALA A 57 8.54 -25.78 17.07
N ILE A 58 9.57 -26.34 16.43
CA ILE A 58 10.22 -25.73 15.26
C ILE A 58 9.22 -25.51 14.13
N LYS A 59 8.41 -26.52 13.80
CA LYS A 59 7.37 -26.40 12.74
C LYS A 59 6.38 -25.25 13.04
N ARG A 60 6.00 -25.08 14.30
CA ARG A 60 5.12 -23.99 14.74
C ARG A 60 5.81 -22.63 14.69
N LEU A 61 7.09 -22.55 15.08
CA LEU A 61 7.87 -21.32 15.01
C LEU A 61 8.04 -20.83 13.57
N VAL A 62 8.29 -21.72 12.61
CA VAL A 62 8.40 -21.33 11.20
C VAL A 62 7.06 -20.77 10.69
N ARG A 63 5.94 -21.41 11.03
CA ARG A 63 4.61 -20.90 10.66
C ARG A 63 4.31 -19.55 11.32
N LEU A 64 4.74 -19.35 12.57
CA LEU A 64 4.60 -18.06 13.25
C LEU A 64 5.39 -16.98 12.53
N ALA A 65 6.65 -17.26 12.16
CA ALA A 65 7.50 -16.32 11.44
C ALA A 65 6.93 -15.92 10.06
N GLU A 66 6.31 -16.86 9.35
CA GLU A 66 5.59 -16.59 8.09
C GLU A 66 4.44 -15.59 8.30
N VAL A 67 3.59 -15.83 9.30
CA VAL A 67 2.45 -14.97 9.61
C VAL A 67 2.91 -13.60 10.11
N GLU A 68 3.90 -13.55 11.00
CA GLU A 68 4.44 -12.30 11.54
C GLU A 68 5.05 -11.45 10.42
N GLY A 69 5.85 -12.06 9.53
CA GLY A 69 6.41 -11.39 8.37
C GLY A 69 5.33 -10.83 7.42
N THR A 70 4.25 -11.59 7.22
CA THR A 70 3.09 -11.17 6.43
C THR A 70 2.39 -9.96 7.06
N VAL A 71 2.09 -10.02 8.36
CA VAL A 71 1.41 -8.93 9.08
C VAL A 71 2.24 -7.65 9.06
N ARG A 72 3.56 -7.75 9.27
CA ARG A 72 4.45 -6.59 9.26
C ARG A 72 4.47 -5.89 7.90
N ARG A 73 4.64 -6.65 6.80
CA ARG A 73 4.64 -6.08 5.44
C ARG A 73 3.31 -5.46 5.07
N LEU A 74 2.20 -6.09 5.43
CA LEU A 74 0.86 -5.54 5.21
C LEU A 74 0.64 -4.26 6.02
N GLY A 75 1.07 -4.23 7.29
CA GLY A 75 0.96 -3.06 8.16
C GLY A 75 1.67 -1.84 7.57
N GLU A 76 2.90 -2.01 7.07
CA GLU A 76 3.65 -0.94 6.42
C GLU A 76 2.94 -0.38 5.17
N GLU A 77 2.33 -1.24 4.36
CA GLU A 77 1.61 -0.79 3.15
C GLU A 77 0.26 -0.13 3.48
N VAL A 78 -0.43 -0.60 4.52
CA VAL A 78 -1.65 0.04 5.04
C VAL A 78 -1.33 1.45 5.55
N GLU A 79 -0.21 1.63 6.25
CA GLU A 79 0.19 2.95 6.74
C GLU A 79 0.49 3.92 5.59
N LYS A 80 1.22 3.48 4.56
CA LYS A 80 1.45 4.29 3.34
C LYS A 80 0.14 4.67 2.67
N THR A 81 -0.78 3.72 2.53
CA THR A 81 -2.10 3.97 1.93
C THR A 81 -2.88 4.98 2.75
N LYS A 82 -2.89 4.86 4.08
CA LYS A 82 -3.55 5.82 4.99
C LYS A 82 -2.97 7.24 4.84
N ARG A 83 -1.64 7.36 4.77
CA ARG A 83 -0.97 8.65 4.55
C ARG A 83 -1.37 9.27 3.21
N ARG A 84 -1.50 8.47 2.15
CA ARG A 84 -1.95 8.92 0.82
C ARG A 84 -3.40 9.42 0.86
N VAL A 85 -4.31 8.68 1.51
CA VAL A 85 -5.71 9.10 1.66
C VAL A 85 -5.79 10.44 2.39
N ASN A 86 -5.07 10.60 3.51
CA ASN A 86 -5.05 11.86 4.26
C ASN A 86 -4.51 13.04 3.42
N ALA A 87 -3.46 12.82 2.63
CA ALA A 87 -2.94 13.86 1.75
C ALA A 87 -3.95 14.27 0.67
N LEU A 88 -4.71 13.31 0.14
CA LEU A 88 -5.76 13.59 -0.84
C LEU A 88 -6.91 14.39 -0.22
N GLU A 89 -7.39 13.96 0.95
CA GLU A 89 -8.54 14.56 1.63
C GLU A 89 -8.26 15.96 2.18
N TYR A 90 -7.13 16.14 2.86
CA TYR A 90 -6.88 17.37 3.62
C TYR A 90 -5.96 18.36 2.91
N VAL A 91 -5.27 17.94 1.84
CA VAL A 91 -4.37 18.84 1.09
C VAL A 91 -4.81 19.01 -0.36
N MET A 92 -4.96 17.93 -1.11
CA MET A 92 -5.23 18.01 -2.56
C MET A 92 -6.65 18.49 -2.86
N LEU A 93 -7.67 17.88 -2.23
CA LEU A 93 -9.07 18.24 -2.45
C LEU A 93 -9.37 19.72 -2.11
N PRO A 94 -8.94 20.26 -0.95
CA PRO A 94 -9.13 21.67 -0.63
C PRO A 94 -8.42 22.61 -1.61
N ARG A 95 -7.18 22.28 -2.01
CA ARG A 95 -6.43 23.07 -3.00
C ARG A 95 -7.12 23.11 -4.35
N LEU A 96 -7.54 21.95 -4.87
CA LEU A 96 -8.26 21.87 -6.14
C LEU A 96 -9.57 22.65 -6.08
N SER A 97 -10.32 22.53 -4.99
CA SER A 97 -11.57 23.28 -4.79
C SER A 97 -11.34 24.79 -4.74
N ALA A 98 -10.25 25.24 -4.11
CA ALA A 98 -9.86 26.65 -4.10
C ALA A 98 -9.46 27.14 -5.50
N THR A 99 -8.71 26.34 -6.26
CA THR A 99 -8.32 26.65 -7.64
C THR A 99 -9.54 26.78 -8.55
N VAL A 100 -10.50 25.84 -8.46
CA VAL A 100 -11.75 25.91 -9.22
C VAL A 100 -12.50 27.20 -8.91
N ARG A 101 -12.67 27.52 -7.63
CA ARG A 101 -13.34 28.76 -7.20
C ARG A 101 -12.64 30.01 -7.74
N TYR A 102 -11.31 30.04 -7.72
CA TYR A 102 -10.53 31.15 -8.27
C TYR A 102 -10.74 31.31 -9.77
N ILE A 103 -10.70 30.21 -10.54
CA ILE A 103 -10.93 30.24 -11.98
C ILE A 103 -12.34 30.75 -12.29
N THR A 104 -13.37 30.23 -11.61
CA THR A 104 -14.76 30.67 -11.80
C THR A 104 -14.91 32.15 -11.52
N MET A 105 -14.37 32.64 -10.39
CA MET A 105 -14.43 34.07 -10.04
C MET A 105 -13.72 34.95 -11.09
N ARG A 106 -12.57 34.51 -11.62
CA ARG A 106 -11.86 35.25 -12.67
C ARG A 106 -12.63 35.27 -13.99
N LEU A 107 -13.27 34.17 -14.37
CA LEU A 107 -14.12 34.11 -15.56
C LEU A 107 -15.36 35.00 -15.43
N GLU A 108 -16.03 34.98 -14.28
CA GLU A 108 -17.17 35.85 -13.99
C GLU A 108 -16.79 37.34 -14.05
N GLU A 109 -15.63 37.72 -13.49
CA GLU A 109 -15.15 39.10 -13.56
C GLU A 109 -14.80 39.51 -15.00
N MET A 110 -14.19 38.62 -15.78
CA MET A 110 -13.92 38.87 -17.20
C MET A 110 -15.21 39.06 -18.01
N GLU A 111 -16.24 38.25 -17.78
CA GLU A 111 -17.56 38.43 -18.41
C GLU A 111 -18.19 39.75 -17.99
N ARG A 112 -18.11 40.08 -16.69
CA ARG A 112 -18.64 41.35 -16.14
C ARG A 112 -17.95 42.57 -16.75
N GLU A 113 -16.64 42.53 -17.03
CA GLU A 113 -15.93 43.62 -17.73
C GLU A 113 -16.25 43.70 -19.23
N ASN A 114 -16.52 42.57 -19.88
CA ASN A 114 -16.79 42.52 -21.32
C ASN A 114 -18.17 43.10 -21.69
N VAL A 115 -19.20 42.89 -20.87
CA VAL A 115 -20.55 43.44 -21.10
C VAL A 115 -20.57 44.98 -21.26
N PRO A 116 -20.02 45.79 -20.33
CA PRO A 116 -19.99 47.24 -20.49
C PRO A 116 -19.07 47.69 -21.63
N ARG A 117 -17.98 46.96 -21.91
CA ARG A 117 -17.10 47.24 -23.06
C ARG A 117 -17.89 47.14 -24.38
N LEU A 118 -18.64 46.06 -24.57
CA LEU A 118 -19.49 45.87 -25.74
C LEU A 118 -20.60 46.93 -25.83
N LYS A 119 -21.23 47.29 -24.71
CA LYS A 119 -22.22 48.38 -24.65
C LYS A 119 -21.64 49.73 -25.10
N LYS A 120 -20.43 50.08 -24.64
CA LYS A 120 -19.75 51.32 -25.07
C LYS A 120 -19.45 51.33 -26.57
N ILE A 121 -18.94 50.21 -27.10
CA ILE A 121 -18.65 50.09 -28.54
C ILE A 121 -19.94 50.27 -29.35
N LYS A 122 -21.04 49.65 -28.93
CA LYS A 122 -22.34 49.80 -29.58
C LYS A 122 -22.84 51.25 -29.56
N ALA A 123 -22.74 51.93 -28.41
CA ALA A 123 -23.14 53.33 -28.29
C ALA A 123 -22.33 54.27 -29.22
N ILE A 124 -21.01 54.04 -29.33
CA ILE A 124 -20.13 54.81 -30.25
C ILE A 124 -20.54 54.57 -31.71
N LEU A 125 -20.85 53.33 -32.08
CA LEU A 125 -21.30 52.99 -33.43
C LEU A 125 -22.66 53.62 -33.76
N GLU A 126 -23.60 53.64 -32.82
CA GLU A 126 -24.91 54.28 -32.99
C GLU A 126 -24.80 55.81 -33.11
N ALA A 127 -23.98 56.45 -32.26
CA ALA A 127 -23.72 57.89 -32.36
C ALA A 127 -23.15 58.28 -33.73
N LYS A 128 -22.15 57.53 -34.23
CA LYS A 128 -21.59 57.73 -35.57
C LYS A 128 -22.61 57.51 -36.70
N LYS A 129 -23.57 56.61 -36.52
CA LYS A 129 -24.65 56.40 -37.51
C LYS A 129 -25.62 57.57 -37.53
N ILE A 130 -25.97 58.12 -36.38
CA ILE A 130 -26.84 59.30 -36.28
C ILE A 130 -26.17 60.51 -36.92
N GLU A 131 -24.89 60.77 -36.60
CA GLU A 131 -24.10 61.84 -37.21
C GLU A 131 -24.09 61.76 -38.75
N LYS A 132 -23.91 60.56 -39.30
CA LYS A 132 -23.95 60.31 -40.75
C LYS A 132 -25.35 60.40 -41.38
N ALA A 133 -26.40 60.28 -40.58
CA ALA A 133 -27.79 60.41 -41.07
C ALA A 133 -28.30 61.86 -40.98
N THR A 134 -27.69 62.67 -40.11
CA THR A 134 -27.98 64.12 -39.96
C THR A 134 -27.13 65.01 -40.86
N ALA A 135 -26.06 64.48 -41.46
CA ALA A 135 -25.23 65.14 -42.47
C ALA A 135 -25.64 64.70 -43.88
#